data_AF-A0A970XH89-F1
#
_entry.id   AF-A0A970XH89-F1
#
_cell.length_a   1.000
_cell.length_b   1.000
_cell.length_c   1.000
_cell.angle_alpha   90.00
_cell.angle_beta   90.00
_cell.angle_gamma   90.00
#
_symmetry.space_group_name_H-M   'P 1'
#
loop_
_entity.id
_entity.type
_entity.pdbx_description
1 polymer ?
#
loop_
_entity_poly.entity_id
_entity_poly.type
_entity_poly.pdbx_seq_one_letter_code
_entity_poly.pdbx_strand_id
1 'polypeptide(L)'
;MSDLNAGSRKQKKAYIPSRFMLPSSYYDKRRADRAVGFIQGLKHTKGVWSGKPFILFPWQEQIIRDLFGTIKENGYRQFNTAFVEICKKAGKSELAAAVALYMLCADNEEGAEIYGCANDRQQASIVFSVAKDMVLQSPILMERIKIVESQKRLVY
;
A
#
# COMPACT_ATOMS: atom_id res chain seq x y z
N MET A 1 -42.64 5.78 6.42
CA MET A 1 -43.02 4.84 5.35
C MET A 1 -42.33 5.31 4.08
N SER A 2 -41.22 4.77 3.60
CA SER A 2 -40.35 3.66 4.01
C SER A 2 -39.13 3.75 3.08
N ASP A 3 -37.93 3.84 3.66
CA ASP A 3 -36.63 3.33 3.21
C ASP A 3 -36.24 3.44 1.71
N LEU A 4 -35.54 4.53 1.38
CA LEU A 4 -34.65 4.65 0.22
C LEU A 4 -33.22 4.89 0.70
N ASN A 5 -32.49 3.81 1.05
CA ASN A 5 -31.04 3.68 0.91
C ASN A 5 -30.53 2.46 1.69
N ALA A 6 -30.63 1.28 1.08
CA ALA A 6 -29.75 0.17 1.38
C ALA A 6 -28.98 -0.17 0.11
N GLY A 7 -27.98 0.67 -0.21
CA GLY A 7 -27.00 0.38 -1.24
C GLY A 7 -26.45 -1.03 -0.99
N SER A 8 -26.65 -1.90 -1.98
CA SER A 8 -26.28 -3.30 -1.93
C SER A 8 -24.84 -3.47 -1.46
N ARG A 9 -24.66 -4.04 -0.25
CA ARG A 9 -23.39 -4.64 0.15
C ARG A 9 -23.14 -5.79 -0.82
N LYS A 10 -22.49 -5.50 -1.95
CA LYS A 10 -22.01 -6.51 -2.90
C LYS A 10 -21.32 -7.59 -2.08
N GLN A 11 -21.88 -8.81 -2.12
CA GLN A 11 -21.26 -9.98 -1.52
C GLN A 11 -19.84 -10.07 -2.10
N LYS A 12 -18.82 -9.76 -1.30
CA LYS A 12 -17.43 -9.95 -1.71
C LYS A 12 -17.28 -11.45 -1.94
N LYS A 13 -17.05 -11.86 -3.20
CA LYS A 13 -16.64 -13.23 -3.53
C LYS A 13 -15.52 -13.63 -2.57
N ALA A 14 -15.55 -14.88 -2.10
CA ALA A 14 -14.48 -15.41 -1.28
C ALA A 14 -13.14 -15.20 -2.01
N TYR A 15 -12.18 -14.58 -1.33
CA TYR A 15 -10.84 -14.38 -1.87
C TYR A 15 -10.19 -15.74 -2.12
N ILE A 16 -9.57 -15.90 -3.28
CA ILE A 16 -8.81 -17.10 -3.62
C ILE A 16 -7.33 -16.78 -3.40
N PRO A 17 -6.67 -17.39 -2.40
CA PRO A 17 -5.24 -17.19 -2.17
C PRO A 17 -4.41 -17.61 -3.38
N SER A 18 -3.22 -17.02 -3.51
CA SER A 18 -2.26 -17.41 -4.53
C SER A 18 -1.97 -18.92 -4.51
N ARG A 19 -1.83 -19.50 -5.71
CA ARG A 19 -1.34 -20.88 -5.91
C ARG A 19 0.05 -21.14 -5.33
N PHE A 20 0.79 -20.08 -4.99
CA PHE A 20 2.12 -20.15 -4.39
C PHE A 20 2.09 -20.22 -2.86
N MET A 21 0.92 -20.23 -2.22
CA MET A 21 0.78 -20.49 -0.79
C MET A 21 1.26 -21.92 -0.47
N LEU A 22 2.14 -22.06 0.50
CA LEU A 22 2.62 -23.36 0.97
C LEU A 22 1.49 -24.11 1.68
N PRO A 23 1.46 -25.44 1.64
CA PRO A 23 0.45 -26.23 2.37
C PRO A 23 0.45 -26.00 3.90
N SER A 24 1.60 -25.63 4.48
CA SER A 24 1.73 -25.26 5.89
C SER A 24 1.33 -23.81 6.19
N SER A 25 1.15 -22.97 5.18
CA SER A 25 0.71 -21.59 5.38
C SER A 25 -0.81 -21.50 5.33
N TYR A 26 -1.34 -20.46 5.96
CA TYR A 26 -2.77 -20.15 5.93
C TYR A 26 -3.01 -18.69 5.51
N TYR A 27 -4.22 -18.44 4.99
CA TYR A 27 -4.64 -17.09 4.64
C TYR A 27 -5.28 -16.39 5.85
N ASP A 28 -4.61 -15.36 6.36
CA ASP A 28 -5.13 -14.46 7.38
C ASP A 28 -5.88 -13.29 6.74
N LYS A 29 -7.21 -13.43 6.69
CA LYS A 29 -8.09 -12.38 6.18
C LYS A 29 -7.98 -11.06 6.94
N ARG A 30 -7.75 -11.08 8.26
CA ARG A 30 -7.70 -9.85 9.07
C ARG A 30 -6.46 -9.04 8.75
N ARG A 31 -5.30 -9.69 8.60
CA ARG A 31 -4.06 -9.04 8.18
C ARG A 31 -4.17 -8.49 6.76
N ALA A 32 -4.73 -9.27 5.83
CA ALA A 32 -4.97 -8.84 4.47
C ALA A 32 -5.92 -7.63 4.38
N ASP A 33 -7.06 -7.67 5.10
CA ASP A 33 -8.03 -6.58 5.12
C ASP A 33 -7.47 -5.32 5.79
N ARG A 34 -6.56 -5.46 6.77
CA ARG A 34 -5.84 -4.32 7.36
C ARG A 34 -4.96 -3.62 6.34
N ALA A 35 -4.14 -4.38 5.59
CA ALA A 35 -3.27 -3.82 4.56
C ALA A 35 -4.06 -3.13 3.45
N VAL A 36 -5.09 -3.80 2.92
CA VAL A 36 -5.99 -3.24 1.90
C VAL A 36 -6.72 -1.99 2.42
N GLY A 37 -7.24 -2.06 3.66
CA GLY A 37 -7.96 -0.95 4.28
C GLY A 37 -7.07 0.27 4.51
N PHE A 38 -5.82 0.07 4.95
CA PHE A 38 -4.86 1.15 5.10
C PHE A 38 -4.57 1.84 3.76
N ILE A 39 -4.23 1.05 2.73
CA ILE A 39 -3.90 1.58 1.41
C ILE A 39 -5.09 2.32 0.79
N GLN A 40 -6.31 1.78 0.91
CA GLN A 40 -7.52 2.44 0.43
C GLN A 40 -7.96 3.64 1.26
N GLY A 41 -7.43 3.81 2.47
CA GLY A 41 -7.60 5.01 3.28
C GLY A 41 -6.72 6.18 2.83
N LEU A 42 -5.70 5.91 2.00
CA LEU A 42 -4.89 6.95 1.38
C LEU A 42 -5.65 7.61 0.22
N LYS A 43 -5.12 8.75 -0.26
CA LYS A 43 -5.68 9.50 -1.37
C LYS A 43 -4.69 9.54 -2.53
N HIS A 44 -5.21 9.55 -3.75
CA HIS A 44 -4.40 9.83 -4.93
C HIS A 44 -3.79 11.24 -4.85
N THR A 45 -2.58 11.39 -5.39
CA THR A 45 -1.80 12.64 -5.24
C THR A 45 -1.75 13.45 -6.52
N LYS A 46 -1.99 12.84 -7.69
CA LYS A 46 -1.74 13.46 -8.99
C LYS A 46 -2.97 13.51 -9.90
N GLY A 47 -2.99 14.55 -10.74
CA GLY A 47 -3.95 14.71 -11.84
C GLY A 47 -5.39 14.88 -11.37
N VAL A 48 -6.33 14.51 -12.25
CA VAL A 48 -7.79 14.61 -12.02
C VAL A 48 -8.32 13.74 -10.87
N TRP A 49 -7.45 12.88 -10.32
CA TRP A 49 -7.77 11.99 -9.21
C TRP A 49 -7.26 12.51 -7.87
N SER A 50 -6.50 13.60 -7.85
CA SER A 50 -5.96 14.18 -6.61
C SER A 50 -7.06 14.41 -5.56
N GLY A 51 -6.80 13.99 -4.33
CA GLY A 51 -7.74 14.09 -3.21
C GLY A 51 -8.81 12.99 -3.17
N LYS A 52 -8.97 12.18 -4.22
CA LYS A 52 -9.92 11.05 -4.22
C LYS A 52 -9.32 9.82 -3.52
N PRO A 53 -10.16 8.96 -2.92
CA PRO A 53 -9.70 7.72 -2.28
C PRO A 53 -8.91 6.83 -3.24
N PHE A 54 -7.81 6.25 -2.74
CA PHE A 54 -6.94 5.35 -3.50
C PHE A 54 -7.55 3.94 -3.60
N ILE A 55 -8.52 3.76 -4.50
CA ILE A 55 -9.20 2.47 -4.64
C ILE A 55 -8.34 1.52 -5.47
N LEU A 56 -7.89 0.42 -4.84
CA LEU A 56 -7.11 -0.61 -5.50
C LEU A 56 -7.92 -1.30 -6.61
N PHE A 57 -7.28 -1.50 -7.76
CA PHE A 57 -7.83 -2.40 -8.77
C PHE A 57 -7.79 -3.85 -8.28
N PRO A 58 -8.66 -4.75 -8.78
CA PRO A 58 -8.72 -6.13 -8.30
C PRO A 58 -7.37 -6.87 -8.32
N TRP A 59 -6.54 -6.63 -9.34
CA TRP A 59 -5.21 -7.22 -9.45
C TRP A 59 -4.21 -6.61 -8.44
N GLN A 60 -4.31 -5.31 -8.13
CA GLN A 60 -3.47 -4.69 -7.10
C GLN A 60 -3.87 -5.20 -5.71
N GLU A 61 -5.17 -5.28 -5.45
CA GLU A 61 -5.70 -5.83 -4.20
C GLU A 61 -5.23 -7.27 -4.01
N GLN A 62 -5.23 -8.08 -5.07
CA GLN A 62 -4.71 -9.45 -5.02
C GLN A 62 -3.23 -9.50 -4.60
N ILE A 63 -2.36 -8.67 -5.20
CA ILE A 63 -0.94 -8.60 -4.81
C ILE A 63 -0.81 -8.26 -3.32
N ILE A 64 -1.51 -7.24 -2.84
CA ILE A 64 -1.45 -6.82 -1.43
C ILE A 64 -1.97 -7.94 -0.51
N ARG A 65 -3.08 -8.57 -0.85
CA ARG A 65 -3.67 -9.66 -0.05
C ARG A 65 -2.77 -10.88 0.00
N ASP A 66 -2.14 -11.25 -1.11
CA ASP A 66 -1.20 -12.37 -1.15
C ASP A 66 0.03 -12.08 -0.28
N LEU A 67 0.63 -10.88 -0.41
CA LEU A 67 1.85 -10.51 0.31
C LEU A 67 1.64 -10.39 1.83
N PHE A 68 0.58 -9.71 2.26
CA PHE A 68 0.35 -9.42 3.67
C PHE A 68 -0.62 -10.40 4.35
N GLY A 69 -1.37 -11.19 3.58
CA GLY A 69 -2.35 -12.15 4.07
C GLY A 69 -1.84 -13.59 4.16
N THR A 70 -0.74 -13.95 3.48
CA THR A 70 -0.23 -15.33 3.51
C THR A 70 0.78 -15.51 4.64
N ILE A 71 0.38 -16.24 5.68
CA ILE A 71 1.12 -16.35 6.94
C ILE A 71 1.55 -17.81 7.17
N LYS A 72 2.81 -17.99 7.58
CA LYS A 72 3.37 -19.27 8.04
C LYS A 72 2.84 -19.61 9.44
N GLU A 73 2.91 -20.87 9.84
CA GLU A 73 2.49 -21.32 11.19
C GLU A 73 3.18 -20.56 12.33
N ASN A 74 4.41 -20.10 12.11
CA ASN A 74 5.19 -19.31 13.07
C ASN A 74 4.71 -17.84 13.19
N GLY A 75 3.65 -17.44 12.49
CA GLY A 75 3.07 -16.10 12.55
C GLY A 75 3.75 -15.05 11.65
N TYR A 76 4.81 -15.43 10.92
CA TYR A 76 5.50 -14.55 9.97
C TYR A 76 4.91 -14.66 8.57
N ARG A 77 5.15 -13.64 7.74
CA ARG A 77 4.77 -13.66 6.33
C ARG A 77 5.47 -14.82 5.60
N GLN A 78 4.76 -15.44 4.67
CA GLN A 78 5.38 -16.40 3.77
C GLN A 78 6.25 -15.69 2.72
N PHE A 79 5.68 -14.64 2.10
CA PHE A 79 6.34 -13.88 1.05
C PHE A 79 7.12 -12.72 1.64
N ASN A 80 8.45 -12.83 1.60
CA ASN A 80 9.35 -11.75 1.99
C ASN A 80 9.82 -10.92 0.78
N THR A 81 9.71 -11.49 -0.43
CA THR A 81 10.13 -10.87 -1.68
C THR A 81 9.01 -10.98 -2.70
N ALA A 82 8.73 -9.87 -3.38
CA ALA A 82 7.74 -9.79 -4.45
C ALA A 82 8.39 -9.19 -5.70
N PHE A 83 8.20 -9.84 -6.83
CA PHE A 83 8.56 -9.29 -8.14
C PHE A 83 7.27 -8.98 -8.90
N VAL A 84 7.09 -7.72 -9.30
CA VAL A 84 5.87 -7.27 -9.97
C VAL A 84 6.25 -6.43 -11.19
N GLU A 85 5.91 -6.91 -12.37
CA GLU A 85 6.08 -6.18 -13.62
C GLU A 85 4.83 -5.37 -13.93
N ILE A 86 4.98 -4.05 -14.06
CA ILE A 86 3.85 -3.14 -14.29
C ILE A 86 4.20 -2.17 -15.42
N CYS A 87 3.29 -2.06 -16.39
CA CYS A 87 3.39 -1.13 -17.51
C CYS A 87 3.48 0.35 -17.07
N LYS A 88 3.97 1.21 -17.98
CA LYS A 88 3.99 2.66 -17.74
C LYS A 88 2.56 3.19 -17.56
N LYS A 89 2.39 4.20 -16.70
CA LYS A 89 1.12 4.87 -16.36
C LYS A 89 0.06 4.02 -15.62
N ALA A 90 0.38 2.81 -15.17
CA ALA A 90 -0.54 1.97 -14.40
C ALA A 90 -0.49 2.19 -12.86
N GLY A 91 -0.10 3.39 -12.41
CA GLY A 91 -0.12 3.74 -10.97
C GLY A 91 0.95 3.05 -10.11
N LYS A 92 2.00 2.48 -10.70
CA LYS A 92 3.02 1.72 -9.94
C LYS A 92 3.71 2.51 -8.82
N SER A 93 3.99 3.80 -9.04
CA SER A 93 4.64 4.65 -8.03
C SER A 93 3.70 4.97 -6.88
N GLU A 94 2.40 5.11 -7.14
CA GLU A 94 1.39 5.29 -6.09
C GLU A 94 1.24 4.03 -5.25
N LEU A 95 1.18 2.86 -5.89
CA LEU A 95 1.14 1.58 -5.19
C LEU A 95 2.39 1.36 -4.34
N ALA A 96 3.58 1.63 -4.88
CA ALA A 96 4.84 1.50 -4.14
C ALA A 96 4.90 2.44 -2.93
N ALA A 97 4.47 3.70 -3.09
CA ALA A 97 4.40 4.66 -1.99
C ALA A 97 3.42 4.22 -0.90
N ALA A 98 2.24 3.72 -1.28
CA ALA A 98 1.25 3.22 -0.34
C ALA A 98 1.75 2.01 0.45
N VAL A 99 2.43 1.07 -0.20
CA VAL A 99 3.07 -0.09 0.45
C VAL A 99 4.18 0.36 1.40
N ALA A 100 5.02 1.30 0.99
CA ALA A 100 6.08 1.84 1.85
C ALA A 100 5.52 2.49 3.11
N LEU A 101 4.45 3.29 2.99
CA LEU A 101 3.78 3.90 4.14
C LEU A 101 3.10 2.86 5.05
N TYR A 102 2.51 1.82 4.47
CA TYR A 102 1.93 0.72 5.25
C TYR A 102 3.01 0.01 6.08
N MET A 103 4.13 -0.35 5.46
CA MET A 103 5.24 -1.01 6.15
C MET A 103 5.87 -0.11 7.22
N LEU A 104 5.96 1.19 6.96
CA LEU A 104 6.52 2.15 7.91
C LEU A 104 5.65 2.35 9.16
N CYS A 105 4.32 2.31 9.05
CA CYS A 105 3.43 2.78 10.11
C CYS A 105 2.41 1.76 10.63
N ALA A 106 2.10 0.70 9.88
CA ALA A 106 0.94 -0.16 10.12
C ALA A 106 1.23 -1.66 10.09
N ASP A 107 2.45 -2.07 9.76
CA ASP A 107 2.86 -3.48 9.65
C ASP A 107 3.32 -4.10 10.99
N ASN A 108 3.17 -3.36 12.10
CA ASN A 108 3.50 -3.79 13.46
C ASN A 108 4.97 -4.23 13.66
N GLU A 109 5.89 -3.68 12.86
CA GLU A 109 7.32 -3.91 12.98
C GLU A 109 7.99 -2.71 13.69
N GLU A 110 8.65 -2.99 14.82
CA GLU A 110 9.35 -1.95 15.58
C GLU A 110 10.64 -1.52 14.85
N GLY A 111 10.82 -0.21 14.64
CA GLY A 111 12.01 0.32 13.99
C GLY A 111 12.12 -0.01 12.49
N ALA A 112 11.00 -0.23 11.80
CA ALA A 112 10.99 -0.54 10.38
C ALA A 112 11.66 0.56 9.53
N GLU A 113 12.66 0.19 8.75
CA GLU A 113 13.35 1.07 7.81
C GLU A 113 13.01 0.70 6.37
N ILE A 114 12.43 1.65 5.63
CA ILE A 114 11.98 1.42 4.25
C ILE A 114 12.86 2.19 3.28
N TYR A 115 13.52 1.46 2.39
CA TYR A 115 14.46 2.00 1.41
C TYR A 115 13.87 1.99 -0.01
N GLY A 116 13.87 3.15 -0.66
CA GLY A 116 13.49 3.28 -2.06
C GLY A 116 14.72 3.29 -2.98
N CYS A 117 14.91 2.22 -3.74
CA CYS A 117 16.02 2.10 -4.70
C CYS A 117 15.53 2.28 -6.14
N ALA A 118 16.27 3.05 -6.94
CA ALA A 118 16.04 3.20 -8.37
C ALA A 118 17.38 3.44 -9.08
N ASN A 119 17.38 3.33 -10.41
CA ASN A 119 18.58 3.55 -11.22
C ASN A 119 19.13 4.99 -11.10
N ASP A 120 18.27 5.96 -10.79
CA ASP A 120 18.67 7.32 -10.52
C ASP A 120 17.92 7.92 -9.33
N ARG A 121 18.50 8.97 -8.74
CA ARG A 121 17.93 9.67 -7.57
C ARG A 121 16.61 10.37 -7.89
N GLN A 122 16.41 10.84 -9.11
CA GLN A 122 15.17 11.52 -9.49
C GLN A 122 14.01 10.52 -9.52
N GLN A 123 14.23 9.30 -10.01
CA GLN A 123 13.27 8.20 -10.02
C GLN A 123 12.96 7.72 -8.59
N ALA A 124 13.98 7.60 -7.73
CA ALA A 124 13.75 7.29 -6.32
C ALA A 124 12.92 8.39 -5.64
N SER A 125 13.21 9.66 -5.96
CA SER A 125 12.45 10.82 -5.46
C SER A 125 10.98 10.79 -5.87
N ILE A 126 10.60 10.19 -7.00
CA ILE A 126 9.19 10.12 -7.44
C ILE A 126 8.33 9.38 -6.41
N VAL A 127 8.79 8.22 -5.90
CA VAL A 127 8.04 7.43 -4.92
C VAL A 127 7.97 8.17 -3.58
N PHE A 128 9.08 8.79 -3.16
CA PHE A 128 9.12 9.59 -1.94
C PHE A 128 8.17 10.79 -2.00
N SER A 129 8.16 11.55 -3.10
CA SER A 129 7.25 12.69 -3.28
C SER A 129 5.79 12.24 -3.23
N VAL A 130 5.45 11.11 -3.86
CA VAL A 130 4.07 10.57 -3.77
C VAL A 130 3.73 10.17 -2.34
N ALA A 131 4.63 9.52 -1.61
CA ALA A 131 4.41 9.18 -0.20
C ALA A 131 4.23 10.44 0.66
N LYS A 132 5.06 11.46 0.47
CA LYS A 132 4.93 12.77 1.14
C LYS A 132 3.55 13.38 0.90
N ASP A 133 3.10 13.43 -0.36
CA ASP A 133 1.81 14.01 -0.72
C ASP A 133 0.64 13.21 -0.11
N MET A 134 0.76 11.88 0.01
CA MET A 134 -0.23 11.04 0.70
C MET A 134 -0.29 11.35 2.20
N VAL A 135 0.87 11.54 2.84
CA VAL A 135 0.96 11.93 4.25
C VAL A 135 0.33 13.29 4.48
N LEU A 136 0.68 14.30 3.68
CA LEU A 136 0.12 15.66 3.78
C LEU A 136 -1.41 15.68 3.64
N GLN A 137 -1.99 14.76 2.87
CA GLN A 137 -3.44 14.66 2.69
C GLN A 137 -4.18 13.89 3.80
N SER A 138 -3.44 13.29 4.73
CA SER A 138 -3.97 12.48 5.84
C SER A 138 -3.58 13.10 7.19
N PRO A 139 -4.53 13.73 7.92
CA PRO A 139 -4.27 14.33 9.22
C PRO A 139 -3.65 13.34 10.23
N ILE A 140 -4.11 12.08 10.19
CA ILE A 140 -3.64 11.01 11.09
C ILE A 140 -2.16 10.67 10.82
N LEU A 141 -1.75 10.66 9.56
CA LEU A 141 -0.36 10.38 9.21
C LEU A 141 0.55 11.58 9.49
N MET A 142 0.05 12.81 9.28
CA MET A 142 0.77 14.03 9.63
C MET A 142 1.12 14.15 11.10
N GLU A 143 0.26 13.66 11.99
CA GLU A 143 0.53 13.63 13.43
C GLU A 143 1.67 12.66 13.80
N ARG A 144 1.84 11.58 13.03
CA ARG A 144 2.76 10.47 13.34
C ARG A 144 4.06 10.50 12.56
N ILE A 145 4.06 11.11 11.38
CA ILE A 145 5.18 11.08 10.43
C ILE A 145 5.78 12.47 10.32
N LYS A 146 7.06 12.59 10.67
CA LYS A 146 7.85 13.78 10.38
C LYS A 146 8.48 13.65 9.00
N ILE A 147 8.09 14.53 8.08
CA ILE A 147 8.68 14.59 6.74
C ILE A 147 10.02 15.33 6.82
N VAL A 148 11.10 14.67 6.40
CA VAL A 148 12.44 15.27 6.31
C VAL A 148 12.93 15.15 4.87
N GLU A 149 13.11 16.28 4.21
CA GLU A 149 13.67 16.32 2.85
C GLU A 149 15.16 16.63 2.91
N SER A 150 15.98 15.82 2.24
CA SER A 150 17.41 16.07 2.12
C SER A 150 17.79 16.31 0.67
N GLN A 151 18.16 17.55 0.35
CA GLN A 151 18.78 17.91 -0.93
C GLN A 151 20.26 18.16 -0.67
N LYS A 152 21.08 17.10 -0.74
CA LYS A 152 22.56 17.21 -0.70
C LYS A 152 23.04 17.92 -1.99
N ARG A 153 22.83 19.24 -2.11
CA ARG A 153 23.15 20.07 -3.29
C ARG A 153 23.86 21.35 -2.86
N LEU A 154 24.98 21.65 -3.51
CA LEU A 154 25.63 22.96 -3.48
C LEU A 154 25.26 23.69 -4.78
N VAL A 155 24.98 24.98 -4.69
CA VAL A 155 24.55 25.84 -5.82
C VAL A 155 25.45 27.07 -5.83
N TYR A 156 25.97 27.44 -6.99
CA TYR A 156 26.69 28.69 -7.24
C TYR A 156 25.87 29.53 -8.21
#